data_AF-A0A969KV87-F1
#
_entry.id   AF-A0A969KV87-F1
#
_cell.length_a   1.000
_cell.length_b   1.000
_cell.length_c   1.000
_cell.angle_alpha   90.00
_cell.angle_beta   90.00
_cell.angle_gamma   90.00
#
_symmetry.space_group_name_H-M   'P 1'
#
loop_
_entity.id
_entity.type
_entity.pdbx_description
1 polymer ?
#
loop_
_entity_poly.entity_id
_entity_poly.type
_entity_poly.pdbx_seq_one_letter_code
_entity_poly.pdbx_strand_id
1 'polypeptide(L)'
;MELHELDKARVVPVILREADWENAPFSKLQAVPKNAQPVTTFPDQDAAFKFVTQQIRRVATELIERRRKLRDQQQKDIAIVAYRQKFEEFAADGEISFGEQFLLDDLQQKLKLTDADIQAIKQGILNPIANSQQVERYRQLLVKAIAQYGYPFSDEDEVRTELKLVQTHLNLSDTDIAQIEAPIIAQKQAEALKQRPTATDTLSSEKGIDYTKLRDLLKAQRWQEADRETYEVMIRAVGKKSGDWFTSNELLNFPCTDLKTIDSLWVKYSNGRFGFSVQKKIYLECGGIPDGQYHREAFGKFGDRVGWRKNKEWVFDVTFRTSSPQGHLPIEFVSRHGFARRFVGSRVYILSHRDL
;
A
#
# COMPACT_ATOMS: atom_id res chain seq x y z
N MET A 1 39.20 -3.02 11.55
CA MET A 1 38.80 -3.03 10.13
C MET A 1 37.33 -2.67 9.96
N GLU A 2 36.43 -3.18 10.81
CA GLU A 2 34.99 -2.85 10.78
C GLU A 2 34.67 -1.34 10.74
N LEU A 3 35.29 -0.52 11.61
CA LEU A 3 35.08 0.94 11.58
C LEU A 3 35.58 1.61 10.29
N HIS A 4 36.53 1.00 9.60
CA HIS A 4 37.02 1.49 8.31
C HIS A 4 36.05 1.17 7.18
N GLU A 5 35.46 -0.02 7.20
CA GLU A 5 34.43 -0.44 6.26
C GLU A 5 33.12 0.33 6.45
N LEU A 6 32.81 0.69 7.69
CA LEU A 6 31.69 1.57 8.03
C LEU A 6 31.99 3.06 7.79
N ASP A 7 33.14 3.40 7.20
CA ASP A 7 33.57 4.78 6.91
C ASP A 7 33.67 5.70 8.16
N LYS A 8 33.68 5.11 9.36
CA LYS A 8 33.78 5.81 10.65
C LYS A 8 35.22 6.12 11.05
N ALA A 9 36.19 5.36 10.55
CA ALA A 9 37.62 5.54 10.77
C ALA A 9 38.41 5.28 9.47
N ARG A 10 39.67 5.75 9.40
CA ARG A 10 40.56 5.43 8.28
C ARG A 10 41.80 4.71 8.80
N VAL A 11 42.09 3.57 8.21
CA VAL A 11 43.29 2.79 8.51
C VAL A 11 44.27 3.01 7.37
N VAL A 12 45.52 3.33 7.70
CA VAL A 12 46.63 3.51 6.76
C VAL A 12 47.76 2.59 7.21
N PRO A 13 47.95 1.41 6.58
CA PRO A 13 49.05 0.52 6.92
C PRO A 13 50.39 1.16 6.56
N VAL A 14 51.35 1.12 7.49
CA VAL A 14 52.73 1.62 7.28
C VAL A 14 53.69 0.44 7.40
N ILE A 15 54.37 0.09 6.30
CA ILE A 15 55.30 -1.05 6.26
C ILE A 15 56.70 -0.56 6.65
N LEU A 16 57.14 -0.88 7.86
CA LEU A 16 58.45 -0.45 8.36
C LEU A 16 59.56 -1.43 7.98
N ARG A 17 59.28 -2.73 8.02
CA ARG A 17 60.22 -3.83 7.77
C ARG A 17 59.54 -4.91 6.96
N GLU A 18 60.34 -5.78 6.34
CA GLU A 18 59.83 -6.96 5.65
C GLU A 18 59.07 -7.86 6.64
N ALA A 19 57.84 -8.20 6.27
CA ALA A 19 56.92 -8.98 7.09
C ALA A 19 55.90 -9.67 6.19
N ASP A 20 55.42 -10.85 6.58
CA ASP A 20 54.32 -11.53 5.91
C ASP A 20 52.98 -10.93 6.37
N TRP A 21 52.48 -9.95 5.62
CA TRP A 21 51.22 -9.25 5.91
C TRP A 21 50.16 -9.42 4.81
N GLU A 22 50.46 -10.14 3.73
CA GLU A 22 49.57 -10.26 2.56
C GLU A 22 48.24 -10.96 2.88
N ASN A 23 48.24 -11.85 3.88
CA ASN A 23 47.06 -12.54 4.39
C ASN A 23 46.33 -11.79 5.53
N ALA A 24 46.82 -10.62 5.92
CA ALA A 24 46.21 -9.86 7.01
C ALA A 24 44.90 -9.19 6.58
N PRO A 25 43.92 -8.99 7.48
CA PRO A 25 42.64 -8.36 7.15
C PRO A 25 42.74 -6.94 6.53
N PHE A 26 43.88 -6.25 6.73
CA PHE A 26 44.15 -4.92 6.19
C PHE A 26 44.97 -4.95 4.88
N SER A 27 45.35 -6.11 4.35
CA SER A 27 46.17 -6.22 3.14
C SER A 27 45.50 -5.66 1.89
N LYS A 28 44.17 -5.64 1.89
CA LYS A 28 43.32 -4.97 0.89
C LYS A 28 43.43 -3.44 0.88
N LEU A 29 44.04 -2.84 1.91
CA LEU A 29 44.20 -1.39 2.02
C LEU A 29 45.49 -0.94 1.35
N GLN A 30 45.47 0.27 0.80
CA GLN A 30 46.67 0.88 0.23
C GLN A 30 47.68 1.17 1.36
N ALA A 31 48.72 0.33 1.45
CA ALA A 31 49.83 0.52 2.36
C ALA A 31 50.81 1.60 1.85
N VAL A 32 51.50 2.24 2.79
CA VAL A 32 52.59 3.19 2.53
C VAL A 32 53.89 2.66 3.14
N PRO A 33 55.09 2.97 2.60
CA PRO A 33 55.42 3.77 1.41
C PRO A 33 54.94 3.21 0.05
N LYS A 34 55.21 3.93 -1.05
CA LYS A 34 54.79 3.58 -2.43
C LYS A 34 55.04 2.08 -2.73
N ASN A 35 54.05 1.40 -3.32
CA ASN A 35 54.07 -0.04 -3.63
C ASN A 35 54.22 -0.96 -2.40
N ALA A 36 53.91 -0.47 -1.19
CA ALA A 36 54.04 -1.22 0.07
C ALA A 36 55.46 -1.73 0.37
N GLN A 37 56.49 -1.10 -0.22
CA GLN A 37 57.88 -1.42 0.05
C GLN A 37 58.24 -1.06 1.50
N PRO A 38 58.90 -1.95 2.27
CA PRO A 38 59.30 -1.64 3.63
C PRO A 38 60.26 -0.46 3.70
N VAL A 39 60.08 0.43 4.68
CA VAL A 39 60.98 1.59 4.89
C VAL A 39 62.45 1.19 4.96
N THR A 40 62.79 0.04 5.54
CA THR A 40 64.17 -0.46 5.61
C THR A 40 64.83 -0.75 4.27
N THR A 41 64.06 -0.90 3.19
CA THR A 41 64.58 -1.18 1.83
C THR A 41 64.93 0.08 1.04
N PHE A 42 64.57 1.27 1.56
CA PHE A 42 64.88 2.53 0.91
C PHE A 42 66.34 2.95 1.17
N PRO A 43 67.07 3.46 0.16
CA PRO A 43 68.42 3.99 0.34
C PRO A 43 68.49 5.16 1.34
N ASP A 44 67.41 5.95 1.41
CA ASP A 44 67.23 7.05 2.35
C ASP A 44 65.93 6.83 3.13
N GLN A 45 66.06 6.44 4.40
CA GLN A 45 64.92 6.16 5.28
C GLN A 45 64.19 7.44 5.69
N ASP A 46 64.89 8.57 5.80
CA ASP A 46 64.28 9.86 6.15
C ASP A 46 63.36 10.34 5.01
N ALA A 47 63.78 10.15 3.76
CA ALA A 47 62.93 10.39 2.60
C ALA A 47 61.68 9.50 2.60
N ALA A 48 61.80 8.22 2.97
CA ALA A 48 60.67 7.30 3.08
C ALA A 48 59.70 7.71 4.20
N PHE A 49 60.20 8.08 5.39
CA PHE A 49 59.38 8.59 6.49
C PHE A 49 58.70 9.92 6.17
N LYS A 50 59.39 10.82 5.45
CA LYS A 50 58.81 12.06 4.95
C LYS A 50 57.63 11.77 4.00
N PHE A 51 57.78 10.81 3.09
CA PHE A 51 56.70 10.39 2.20
C PHE A 51 55.50 9.81 2.98
N VAL A 52 55.75 8.93 3.94
CA VAL A 52 54.70 8.36 4.82
C VAL A 52 53.93 9.46 5.54
N THR A 53 54.64 10.45 6.10
CA THR A 53 54.02 11.58 6.81
C THR A 53 53.17 12.46 5.89
N GLN A 54 53.64 12.71 4.65
CA GLN A 54 52.85 13.44 3.65
C GLN A 54 51.55 12.71 3.28
N GLN A 55 51.60 11.39 3.11
CA GLN A 55 50.41 10.59 2.82
C GLN A 55 49.42 10.58 3.99
N ILE A 56 49.90 10.38 5.23
CA ILE A 56 49.05 10.42 6.42
C ILE A 56 48.38 11.79 6.56
N ARG A 57 49.12 12.88 6.36
CA ARG A 57 48.58 14.25 6.41
C ARG A 57 47.48 14.45 5.37
N ARG A 58 47.72 14.03 4.12
CA ARG A 58 46.73 14.11 3.04
C ARG A 58 45.44 13.39 3.43
N VAL A 59 45.55 12.14 3.87
CA VAL A 59 44.40 11.33 4.28
C VAL A 59 43.65 11.97 5.46
N ALA A 60 44.37 12.51 6.43
CA ALA A 60 43.77 13.22 7.56
C ALA A 60 43.00 14.48 7.13
N THR A 61 43.57 15.29 6.24
CA THR A 61 42.91 16.49 5.69
C THR A 61 41.63 16.11 4.92
N GLU A 62 41.71 15.11 4.04
CA GLU A 62 40.54 14.63 3.28
C GLU A 62 39.40 14.15 4.21
N LEU A 63 39.74 13.45 5.30
CA LEU A 63 38.74 13.00 6.28
C LEU A 63 38.10 14.16 7.05
N ILE A 64 38.88 15.16 7.44
CA ILE A 64 38.38 16.34 8.15
C ILE A 64 37.43 17.12 7.25
N GLU A 65 37.81 17.35 5.99
CA GLU A 65 36.99 18.05 5.01
C GLU A 65 35.70 17.28 4.71
N ARG A 66 35.77 15.95 4.52
CA ARG A 66 34.59 15.10 4.30
C ARG A 66 33.63 15.17 5.48
N ARG A 67 34.14 15.04 6.72
CA ARG A 67 33.31 15.16 7.93
C ARG A 67 32.71 16.55 8.10
N ARG A 68 33.44 17.61 7.73
CA ARG A 68 32.90 18.96 7.71
C ARG A 68 31.74 19.08 6.71
N LYS A 69 31.94 18.65 5.45
CA LYS A 69 30.89 18.65 4.42
C LYS A 69 29.65 17.86 4.85
N LEU A 70 29.83 16.69 5.45
CA LEU A 70 28.71 15.87 5.95
C LEU A 70 27.93 16.58 7.05
N ARG A 71 28.61 17.22 8.01
CA ARG A 71 27.96 18.01 9.06
C ARG A 71 27.25 19.24 8.51
N ASP A 72 27.89 19.97 7.60
CA ASP A 72 27.31 21.17 6.97
C ASP A 72 26.07 20.78 6.15
N GLN A 73 26.12 19.65 5.43
CA GLN A 73 24.97 19.09 4.70
C GLN A 73 23.85 18.67 5.66
N GLN A 74 24.16 17.90 6.70
CA GLN A 74 23.17 17.46 7.69
C GLN A 74 22.51 18.66 8.38
N GLN A 75 23.28 19.69 8.72
CA GLN A 75 22.75 20.92 9.31
C GLN A 75 21.83 21.67 8.33
N LYS A 76 22.20 21.71 7.04
CA LYS A 76 21.37 22.28 5.98
C LYS A 76 20.06 21.49 5.80
N ASP A 77 20.11 20.16 5.86
CA ASP A 77 18.92 19.32 5.74
C ASP A 77 17.95 19.55 6.91
N ILE A 78 18.46 19.65 8.15
CA ILE A 78 17.67 20.00 9.33
C ILE A 78 17.03 21.38 9.19
N ALA A 79 17.79 22.36 8.69
CA ALA A 79 17.30 23.71 8.44
C ALA A 79 16.18 23.73 7.37
N ILE A 80 16.33 22.99 6.29
CA ILE A 80 15.31 22.86 5.23
C ILE A 80 14.00 22.31 5.81
N VAL A 81 14.08 21.25 6.62
CA VAL A 81 12.89 20.64 7.25
C VAL A 81 12.20 21.63 8.19
N ALA A 82 12.97 22.32 9.03
CA ALA A 82 12.41 23.31 9.96
C ALA A 82 11.72 24.48 9.23
N TYR A 83 12.34 24.99 8.16
CA TYR A 83 11.74 26.04 7.33
C TYR A 83 10.45 25.57 6.66
N ARG A 84 10.48 24.37 6.04
CA ARG A 84 9.33 23.78 5.37
C ARG A 84 8.14 23.61 6.30
N GLN A 85 8.37 23.06 7.49
CA GLN A 85 7.31 22.85 8.48
C GLN A 85 6.63 24.17 8.87
N LYS A 86 7.43 25.23 9.08
CA LYS A 86 6.88 26.56 9.41
C LYS A 86 6.15 27.21 8.24
N PHE A 87 6.64 27.01 7.02
CA PHE A 87 5.96 27.47 5.82
C PHE A 87 4.59 26.80 5.64
N GLU A 88 4.50 25.48 5.83
CA GLU A 88 3.24 24.73 5.74
C GLU A 88 2.25 25.13 6.84
N GLU A 89 2.73 25.40 8.06
CA GLU A 89 1.91 25.90 9.17
C GLU A 89 1.25 27.25 8.83
N PHE A 90 2.03 28.19 8.29
CA PHE A 90 1.51 29.51 7.90
C PHE A 90 0.68 29.48 6.61
N ALA A 91 0.90 28.50 5.74
CA ALA A 91 0.14 28.33 4.51
C ALA A 91 -1.13 27.47 4.68
N ALA A 92 -1.45 27.01 5.90
CA ALA A 92 -2.53 26.06 6.16
C ALA A 92 -3.91 26.58 5.73
N ASP A 93 -4.13 27.89 5.84
CA ASP A 93 -5.39 28.56 5.47
C ASP A 93 -5.40 29.04 4.00
N GLY A 94 -4.36 28.71 3.23
CA GLY A 94 -4.26 28.99 1.79
C GLY A 94 -3.72 30.37 1.41
N GLU A 95 -3.53 31.26 2.39
CA GLU A 95 -2.90 32.57 2.21
C GLU A 95 -1.84 32.80 3.31
N ILE A 96 -0.66 33.29 2.92
CA ILE A 96 0.38 33.71 3.87
C ILE A 96 0.25 35.22 4.06
N SER A 97 0.00 35.66 5.28
CA SER A 97 -0.11 37.08 5.62
C SER A 97 1.24 37.80 5.56
N PHE A 98 1.21 39.13 5.50
CA PHE A 98 2.41 39.97 5.53
C PHE A 98 3.29 39.70 6.77
N GLY A 99 2.67 39.47 7.93
CA GLY A 99 3.39 39.16 9.17
C GLY A 99 4.08 37.80 9.14
N GLU A 100 3.42 36.79 8.57
CA GLU A 100 3.98 35.45 8.42
C GLU A 100 5.12 35.40 7.41
N GLN A 101 5.01 36.16 6.31
CA GLN A 101 6.09 36.30 5.34
C GLN A 101 7.35 36.91 5.97
N PHE A 102 7.20 37.94 6.81
CA PHE A 102 8.32 38.51 7.57
C PHE A 102 8.98 37.49 8.50
N LEU A 103 8.19 36.67 9.21
CA LEU A 103 8.72 35.62 10.08
C LEU A 103 9.46 34.53 9.30
N LEU A 104 8.98 34.18 8.10
CA LEU A 104 9.67 33.24 7.21
C LEU A 104 11.00 33.81 6.70
N ASP A 105 11.06 35.09 6.36
CA ASP A 105 12.29 35.74 5.90
C ASP A 105 13.34 35.80 7.04
N ASP A 106 12.93 36.11 8.27
CA ASP A 106 13.79 36.04 9.45
C ASP A 106 14.28 34.60 9.73
N LEU A 107 13.39 33.61 9.58
CA LEU A 107 13.73 32.20 9.73
C LEU A 107 14.74 31.74 8.67
N GLN A 108 14.58 32.15 7.41
CA GLN A 108 15.54 31.89 6.34
C GLN A 108 16.94 32.39 6.71
N GLN A 109 17.04 33.63 7.18
CA GLN A 109 18.32 34.25 7.56
C GLN A 109 18.98 33.51 8.74
N LYS A 110 18.20 33.19 9.79
CA LYS A 110 18.69 32.44 10.95
C LYS A 110 19.21 31.05 10.57
N LEU A 111 18.52 30.39 9.65
CA LEU A 111 18.87 29.06 9.17
C LEU A 111 19.95 29.08 8.06
N LYS A 112 20.38 30.26 7.61
CA LYS A 112 21.38 30.46 6.55
C LYS A 112 21.01 29.75 5.24
N LEU A 113 19.72 29.70 4.92
CA LEU A 113 19.23 29.14 3.67
C LEU A 113 19.32 30.17 2.56
N THR A 114 19.72 29.72 1.37
CA THR A 114 19.80 30.59 0.19
C THR A 114 18.44 30.80 -0.43
N ASP A 115 18.26 31.86 -1.22
CA ASP A 115 17.02 32.08 -1.97
C ASP A 115 16.71 30.91 -2.92
N ALA A 116 17.74 30.26 -3.48
CA ALA A 116 17.58 29.06 -4.29
C ALA A 116 17.01 27.89 -3.48
N ASP A 117 17.43 27.72 -2.22
CA ASP A 117 16.88 26.71 -1.32
C ASP A 117 15.41 27.00 -1.01
N ILE A 118 15.08 28.27 -0.73
CA ILE A 118 13.70 28.68 -0.45
C ILE A 118 12.80 28.55 -1.68
N GLN A 119 13.29 28.94 -2.86
CA GLN A 119 12.56 28.78 -4.11
C GLN A 119 12.35 27.29 -4.42
N ALA A 120 13.34 26.43 -4.19
CA ALA A 120 13.19 24.99 -4.35
C ALA A 120 12.17 24.40 -3.35
N ILE A 121 12.13 24.88 -2.11
CA ILE A 121 11.12 24.50 -1.12
C ILE A 121 9.72 24.97 -1.56
N LYS A 122 9.56 26.26 -1.90
CA LYS A 122 8.30 26.84 -2.36
C LYS A 122 7.79 26.16 -3.64
N GLN A 123 8.68 25.90 -4.60
CA GLN A 123 8.35 25.15 -5.83
C GLN A 123 8.05 23.68 -5.57
N GLY A 124 8.74 23.03 -4.63
CA GLY A 124 8.45 21.65 -4.22
C GLY A 124 7.11 21.51 -3.48
N ILE A 125 6.64 22.58 -2.84
CA ILE A 125 5.33 22.66 -2.18
C ILE A 125 4.22 23.04 -3.19
N LEU A 126 4.50 23.92 -4.16
CA LEU A 126 3.54 24.42 -5.16
C LEU A 126 3.36 23.50 -6.39
N ASN A 127 4.35 22.66 -6.71
CA ASN A 127 4.27 21.64 -7.77
C ASN A 127 4.63 20.27 -7.20
N PRO A 128 3.67 19.53 -6.62
CA PRO A 128 3.97 18.17 -6.23
C PRO A 128 4.04 17.29 -7.50
N ILE A 129 5.21 16.67 -7.66
CA ILE A 129 5.37 15.34 -8.27
C ILE A 129 5.30 15.29 -9.80
N ALA A 130 6.46 15.41 -10.44
CA ALA A 130 6.66 14.71 -11.71
C ALA A 130 8.05 14.07 -11.88
N ASN A 131 9.11 14.46 -11.18
CA ASN A 131 10.48 14.02 -11.55
C ASN A 131 11.53 13.93 -10.41
N SER A 132 11.16 13.70 -9.14
CA SER A 132 12.19 13.46 -8.10
C SER A 132 12.65 12.00 -8.08
N GLN A 133 13.93 11.77 -7.76
CA GLN A 133 14.50 10.42 -7.69
C GLN A 133 13.82 9.55 -6.62
N GLN A 134 13.31 10.14 -5.54
CA GLN A 134 12.54 9.43 -4.52
C GLN A 134 11.21 8.91 -5.07
N VAL A 135 10.49 9.74 -5.84
CA VAL A 135 9.22 9.36 -6.47
C VAL A 135 9.42 8.17 -7.40
N GLU A 136 10.45 8.21 -8.24
CA GLU A 136 10.72 7.11 -9.17
C GLU A 136 11.11 5.81 -8.44
N ARG A 137 11.85 5.89 -7.34
CA ARG A 137 12.16 4.73 -6.49
C ARG A 137 10.91 4.13 -5.87
N TYR A 138 10.02 4.96 -5.31
CA TYR A 138 8.76 4.50 -4.75
C TYR A 138 7.86 3.89 -5.82
N ARG A 139 7.74 4.56 -6.98
CA ARG A 139 6.99 4.09 -8.14
C ARG A 139 7.45 2.71 -8.61
N GLN A 140 8.76 2.50 -8.75
CA GLN A 140 9.31 1.20 -9.17
C GLN A 140 9.02 0.11 -8.15
N LEU A 141 9.14 0.41 -6.86
CA LEU A 141 8.79 -0.53 -5.81
C LEU A 141 7.30 -0.91 -5.86
N LEU A 142 6.41 0.09 -5.97
CA LEU A 142 4.98 -0.13 -6.08
C LEU A 142 4.62 -1.00 -7.29
N VAL A 143 5.20 -0.71 -8.47
CA VAL A 143 4.96 -1.52 -9.68
C VAL A 143 5.42 -2.97 -9.48
N LYS A 144 6.58 -3.19 -8.85
CA LYS A 144 7.07 -4.53 -8.51
C LYS A 144 6.15 -5.24 -7.52
N ALA A 145 5.71 -4.55 -6.46
CA ALA A 145 4.80 -5.09 -5.47
C ALA A 145 3.46 -5.50 -6.10
N ILE A 146 2.88 -4.65 -6.97
CA ILE A 146 1.66 -4.98 -7.71
C ILE A 146 1.87 -6.21 -8.62
N ALA A 147 3.03 -6.30 -9.29
CA ALA A 147 3.32 -7.44 -10.16
C ALA A 147 3.51 -8.76 -9.40
N GLN A 148 4.07 -8.70 -8.19
CA GLN A 148 4.40 -9.87 -7.39
C GLN A 148 3.24 -10.36 -6.52
N TYR A 149 2.47 -9.44 -5.93
CA TYR A 149 1.45 -9.75 -4.93
C TYR A 149 0.01 -9.44 -5.41
N GLY A 150 -0.16 -8.75 -6.54
CA GLY A 150 -1.45 -8.31 -7.03
C GLY A 150 -1.98 -7.06 -6.31
N TYR A 151 -3.10 -6.52 -6.79
CA TYR A 151 -3.75 -5.33 -6.23
C TYR A 151 -5.28 -5.52 -6.24
N PRO A 152 -6.07 -5.00 -5.27
CA PRO A 152 -5.66 -4.20 -4.11
C PRO A 152 -4.94 -5.02 -3.03
N PHE A 153 -3.95 -4.40 -2.39
CA PHE A 153 -3.34 -4.94 -1.17
C PHE A 153 -4.39 -4.93 -0.05
N SER A 154 -4.51 -6.02 0.69
CA SER A 154 -5.33 -6.14 1.89
C SER A 154 -4.77 -5.25 3.02
N ASP A 155 -5.63 -4.76 3.91
CA ASP A 155 -5.25 -3.92 5.05
C ASP A 155 -4.37 -4.67 6.08
N GLU A 156 -4.29 -6.00 5.99
CA GLU A 156 -3.48 -6.89 6.84
C GLU A 156 -2.18 -7.35 6.14
N ASP A 157 -1.89 -6.89 4.92
CA ASP A 157 -0.74 -7.36 4.13
C ASP A 157 0.58 -6.73 4.60
N GLU A 158 1.61 -7.58 4.76
CA GLU A 158 3.01 -7.17 4.99
C GLU A 158 3.50 -6.13 3.97
N VAL A 159 3.00 -6.23 2.74
CA VAL A 159 3.30 -5.32 1.63
C VAL A 159 2.94 -3.85 1.94
N ARG A 160 1.81 -3.59 2.62
CA ARG A 160 1.44 -2.22 3.01
C ARG A 160 2.36 -1.66 4.09
N THR A 161 2.78 -2.50 5.03
CA THR A 161 3.77 -2.14 6.06
C THR A 161 5.11 -1.80 5.43
N GLU A 162 5.59 -2.60 4.47
CA GLU A 162 6.83 -2.35 3.74
C GLU A 162 6.77 -1.06 2.89
N LEU A 163 5.67 -0.82 2.18
CA LEU A 163 5.48 0.41 1.41
C LEU A 163 5.49 1.64 2.32
N LYS A 164 4.91 1.55 3.52
CA LYS A 164 4.90 2.64 4.52
C LYS A 164 6.28 2.89 5.14
N LEU A 165 7.06 1.83 5.34
CA LEU A 165 8.46 1.93 5.75
C LEU A 165 9.28 2.67 4.70
N VAL A 166 9.10 2.33 3.42
CA VAL A 166 9.81 2.96 2.30
C VAL A 166 9.34 4.40 2.09
N GLN A 167 8.05 4.69 2.20
CA GLN A 167 7.52 6.06 2.21
C GLN A 167 8.25 6.94 3.25
N THR A 168 8.38 6.42 4.48
CA THR A 168 9.05 7.12 5.57
C THR A 168 10.54 7.33 5.28
N HIS A 169 11.22 6.29 4.77
CA HIS A 169 12.64 6.38 4.39
C HIS A 169 12.90 7.38 3.25
N LEU A 170 11.95 7.51 2.33
CA LEU A 170 12.01 8.44 1.20
C LEU A 170 11.47 9.84 1.54
N ASN A 171 10.98 10.04 2.77
CA ASN A 171 10.39 11.28 3.28
C ASN A 171 9.25 11.81 2.39
N LEU A 172 8.38 10.91 1.93
CA LEU A 172 7.21 11.22 1.11
C LEU A 172 5.97 11.39 2.00
N SER A 173 5.20 12.47 1.79
CA SER A 173 3.94 12.68 2.50
C SER A 173 2.84 11.74 2.00
N ASP A 174 1.76 11.60 2.76
CA ASP A 174 0.60 10.80 2.33
C ASP A 174 -0.05 11.36 1.05
N THR A 175 -0.04 12.68 0.88
CA THR A 175 -0.47 13.35 -0.35
C THR A 175 0.42 12.96 -1.53
N ASP A 176 1.73 12.84 -1.31
CA ASP A 176 2.66 12.43 -2.35
C ASP A 176 2.41 10.99 -2.79
N ILE A 177 2.20 10.09 -1.83
CA ILE A 177 1.87 8.69 -2.12
C ILE A 177 0.57 8.59 -2.89
N ALA A 178 -0.48 9.31 -2.48
CA ALA A 178 -1.77 9.29 -3.18
C ALA A 178 -1.65 9.70 -4.65
N GLN A 179 -0.86 10.74 -4.94
CA GLN A 179 -0.62 11.23 -6.30
C GLN A 179 0.25 10.27 -7.15
N ILE A 180 1.12 9.47 -6.53
CA ILE A 180 1.92 8.45 -7.22
C ILE A 180 1.09 7.17 -7.46
N GLU A 181 0.37 6.70 -6.44
CA GLU A 181 -0.41 5.47 -6.50
C GLU A 181 -1.60 5.61 -7.46
N ALA A 182 -2.34 6.72 -7.41
CA ALA A 182 -3.55 6.92 -8.20
C ALA A 182 -3.40 6.65 -9.72
N PRO A 183 -2.43 7.24 -10.45
CA PRO A 183 -2.27 6.99 -11.88
C PRO A 183 -1.81 5.55 -12.18
N ILE A 184 -0.98 4.94 -11.33
CA ILE A 184 -0.49 3.58 -11.52
C ILE A 184 -1.61 2.57 -11.30
N ILE A 185 -2.42 2.77 -10.26
CA ILE A 185 -3.61 1.96 -9.98
C ILE A 185 -4.61 2.13 -11.12
N ALA A 186 -4.90 3.36 -11.55
CA ALA A 186 -5.82 3.62 -12.66
C ALA A 186 -5.33 2.97 -13.96
N GLN A 187 -4.03 3.05 -14.26
CA GLN A 187 -3.42 2.39 -15.41
C GLN A 187 -3.52 0.86 -15.30
N LYS A 188 -3.20 0.28 -14.14
CA LYS A 188 -3.28 -1.18 -13.93
C LYS A 188 -4.71 -1.69 -13.99
N GLN A 189 -5.67 -0.93 -13.47
CA GLN A 189 -7.10 -1.22 -13.62
C GLN A 189 -7.53 -1.11 -15.08
N ALA A 190 -7.08 -0.09 -15.83
CA ALA A 190 -7.35 0.05 -17.25
C ALA A 190 -6.70 -1.05 -18.11
N GLU A 191 -5.49 -1.50 -17.77
CA GLU A 191 -4.81 -2.64 -18.39
C GLU A 191 -5.54 -3.95 -18.10
N ALA A 192 -5.99 -4.17 -16.85
CA ALA A 192 -6.84 -5.31 -16.49
C ALA A 192 -8.21 -5.28 -17.22
N LEU A 193 -8.74 -4.09 -17.48
CA LEU A 193 -9.95 -3.89 -18.31
C LEU A 193 -9.69 -4.18 -19.80
N LYS A 194 -8.50 -3.89 -20.32
CA LYS A 194 -8.10 -4.16 -21.72
C LYS A 194 -7.68 -5.61 -21.97
N GLN A 195 -7.15 -6.30 -20.97
CA GLN A 195 -6.71 -7.70 -21.07
C GLN A 195 -7.80 -8.71 -20.66
N ARG A 196 -8.99 -8.25 -20.22
CA ARG A 196 -10.14 -9.13 -20.03
C ARG A 196 -10.57 -9.68 -21.40
N PRO A 197 -10.64 -11.02 -21.59
CA PRO A 197 -11.28 -11.57 -22.77
C PRO A 197 -12.69 -10.99 -22.87
N THR A 198 -13.10 -10.56 -24.06
CA THR A 198 -14.50 -10.38 -24.44
C THR A 198 -15.18 -11.75 -24.49
N ALA A 199 -15.15 -12.49 -23.39
CA ALA A 199 -16.10 -13.56 -23.14
C ALA A 199 -17.43 -12.87 -22.86
N THR A 200 -18.36 -13.00 -23.80
CA THR A 200 -19.79 -12.80 -23.53
C THR A 200 -20.11 -13.39 -22.17
N ASP A 201 -20.72 -12.61 -21.27
CA ASP A 201 -21.15 -13.12 -19.97
C ASP A 201 -22.02 -14.36 -20.21
N THR A 202 -21.55 -15.52 -19.75
CA THR A 202 -22.31 -16.77 -19.82
C THR A 202 -23.46 -16.68 -18.81
N LEU A 203 -24.58 -16.11 -19.23
CA LEU A 203 -25.80 -15.95 -18.43
C LEU A 203 -26.62 -17.25 -18.45
N SER A 204 -26.07 -18.32 -17.85
CA SER A 204 -26.74 -19.62 -17.82
C SER A 204 -27.77 -19.69 -16.70
N SER A 205 -28.84 -20.46 -16.91
CA SER A 205 -29.87 -20.71 -15.91
C SER A 205 -30.45 -22.10 -16.13
N GLU A 206 -30.61 -22.89 -15.06
CA GLU A 206 -31.35 -24.15 -15.10
C GLU A 206 -32.86 -23.91 -15.02
N LYS A 207 -33.27 -22.70 -14.61
CA LYS A 207 -34.67 -22.30 -14.40
C LYS A 207 -35.19 -21.34 -15.47
N GLY A 208 -34.39 -21.06 -16.51
CA GLY A 208 -34.76 -20.14 -17.59
C GLY A 208 -34.86 -18.67 -17.15
N ILE A 209 -34.12 -18.28 -16.10
CA ILE A 209 -34.08 -16.93 -15.58
C ILE A 209 -33.19 -16.04 -16.44
N ASP A 210 -33.71 -14.87 -16.80
CA ASP A 210 -32.96 -13.85 -17.51
C ASP A 210 -32.16 -12.97 -16.53
N TYR A 211 -30.83 -13.07 -16.62
CA TYR A 211 -29.87 -12.31 -15.81
C TYR A 211 -29.34 -11.05 -16.49
N THR A 212 -29.80 -10.70 -17.70
CA THR A 212 -29.30 -9.54 -18.46
C THR A 212 -29.45 -8.24 -17.68
N LYS A 213 -30.61 -8.03 -17.05
CA LYS A 213 -30.88 -6.85 -16.23
C LYS A 213 -29.93 -6.77 -15.03
N LEU A 214 -29.70 -7.89 -14.33
CA LEU A 214 -28.74 -7.94 -13.21
C LEU A 214 -27.33 -7.60 -13.69
N ARG A 215 -26.88 -8.21 -14.79
CA ARG A 215 -25.58 -7.93 -15.41
C ARG A 215 -25.43 -6.44 -15.72
N ASP A 216 -26.42 -5.83 -16.35
CA ASP A 216 -26.32 -4.44 -16.79
C ASP A 216 -26.32 -3.46 -15.62
N LEU A 217 -27.10 -3.73 -14.57
CA LEU A 217 -27.08 -2.95 -13.32
C LEU A 217 -25.73 -3.05 -12.60
N LEU A 218 -25.16 -4.26 -12.52
CA LEU A 218 -23.84 -4.49 -11.92
C LEU A 218 -22.73 -3.83 -12.73
N LYS A 219 -22.78 -3.93 -14.06
CA LYS A 219 -21.84 -3.28 -14.97
C LYS A 219 -21.88 -1.76 -14.85
N ALA A 220 -23.06 -1.20 -14.62
CA ALA A 220 -23.26 0.23 -14.36
C ALA A 220 -23.00 0.64 -12.89
N GLN A 221 -22.56 -0.28 -12.03
CA GLN A 221 -22.33 -0.06 -10.59
C GLN A 221 -23.54 0.50 -9.83
N ARG A 222 -24.76 0.19 -10.29
CA ARG A 222 -26.02 0.57 -9.63
C ARG A 222 -26.34 -0.44 -8.51
N TRP A 223 -25.50 -0.45 -7.48
CA TRP A 223 -25.45 -1.49 -6.45
C TRP A 223 -26.79 -1.76 -5.74
N GLN A 224 -27.54 -0.72 -5.40
CA GLN A 224 -28.84 -0.86 -4.73
C GLN A 224 -29.88 -1.53 -5.62
N GLU A 225 -29.86 -1.24 -6.91
CA GLU A 225 -30.79 -1.81 -7.87
C GLU A 225 -30.37 -3.22 -8.27
N ALA A 226 -29.07 -3.48 -8.38
CA ALA A 226 -28.53 -4.81 -8.58
C ALA A 226 -28.86 -5.74 -7.40
N ASP A 227 -28.80 -5.25 -6.17
CA ASP A 227 -29.19 -6.01 -4.97
C ASP A 227 -30.69 -6.38 -5.00
N ARG A 228 -31.54 -5.41 -5.33
CA ARG A 228 -32.97 -5.65 -5.52
C ARG A 228 -33.23 -6.65 -6.65
N GLU A 229 -32.57 -6.49 -7.79
CA GLU A 229 -32.72 -7.42 -8.91
C GLU A 229 -32.22 -8.82 -8.56
N THR A 230 -31.18 -8.94 -7.72
CA THR A 230 -30.68 -10.23 -7.22
C THR A 230 -31.77 -10.98 -6.46
N TYR A 231 -32.51 -10.31 -5.59
CA TYR A 231 -33.69 -10.88 -4.94
C TYR A 231 -34.76 -11.31 -5.97
N GLU A 232 -35.08 -10.45 -6.94
CA GLU A 232 -36.10 -10.73 -7.96
C GLU A 232 -35.76 -11.93 -8.85
N VAL A 233 -34.50 -12.12 -9.23
CA VAL A 233 -34.08 -13.29 -10.02
C VAL A 233 -34.04 -14.55 -9.15
N MET A 234 -33.63 -14.46 -7.88
CA MET A 234 -33.59 -15.60 -6.98
C MET A 234 -34.99 -16.10 -6.62
N ILE A 235 -35.95 -15.21 -6.35
CA ILE A 235 -37.31 -15.61 -5.98
C ILE A 235 -38.04 -16.25 -7.17
N ARG A 236 -37.76 -15.78 -8.39
CA ARG A 236 -38.24 -16.40 -9.63
C ARG A 236 -37.60 -17.77 -9.87
N ALA A 237 -36.30 -17.94 -9.59
CA ALA A 237 -35.61 -19.22 -9.76
C ALA A 237 -36.19 -20.34 -8.89
N VAL A 238 -36.72 -20.01 -7.71
CA VAL A 238 -37.43 -20.95 -6.83
C VAL A 238 -38.93 -21.06 -7.13
N GLY A 239 -39.42 -20.42 -8.21
CA GLY A 239 -40.81 -20.51 -8.66
C GLY A 239 -41.80 -19.68 -7.85
N LYS A 240 -41.33 -18.68 -7.10
CA LYS A 240 -42.15 -17.82 -6.23
C LYS A 240 -42.37 -16.43 -6.82
N LYS A 241 -43.30 -15.68 -6.24
CA LYS A 241 -43.65 -14.32 -6.67
C LYS A 241 -42.78 -13.30 -5.94
N SER A 242 -42.55 -12.15 -6.59
CA SER A 242 -41.90 -11.00 -5.95
C SER A 242 -42.64 -10.63 -4.65
N GLY A 243 -41.89 -10.46 -3.57
CA GLY A 243 -42.42 -10.20 -2.23
C GLY A 243 -42.56 -11.45 -1.35
N ASP A 244 -42.45 -12.66 -1.90
CA ASP A 244 -42.45 -13.89 -1.11
C ASP A 244 -41.13 -14.08 -0.34
N TRP A 245 -41.16 -14.93 0.69
CA TRP A 245 -39.99 -15.32 1.47
C TRP A 245 -39.40 -16.65 1.00
N PHE A 246 -38.08 -16.77 1.09
CA PHE A 246 -37.39 -18.05 0.92
C PHE A 246 -37.56 -18.95 2.14
N THR A 247 -37.69 -20.25 1.90
CA THR A 247 -37.54 -21.26 2.95
C THR A 247 -36.08 -21.70 3.06
N SER A 248 -35.68 -22.23 4.21
CA SER A 248 -34.32 -22.75 4.41
C SER A 248 -33.96 -23.81 3.37
N ASN A 249 -34.92 -24.68 3.02
CA ASN A 249 -34.72 -25.75 2.06
C ASN A 249 -34.52 -25.22 0.62
N GLU A 250 -35.18 -24.13 0.25
CA GLU A 250 -35.01 -23.49 -1.05
C GLU A 250 -33.62 -22.88 -1.22
N LEU A 251 -33.06 -22.28 -0.17
CA LEU A 251 -31.71 -21.70 -0.22
C LEU A 251 -30.62 -22.78 -0.15
N LEU A 252 -30.84 -23.84 0.65
CA LEU A 252 -29.91 -24.99 0.73
C LEU A 252 -29.82 -25.77 -0.59
N ASN A 253 -30.91 -25.82 -1.35
CA ASN A 253 -31.01 -26.55 -2.63
C ASN A 253 -31.23 -25.58 -3.81
N PHE A 254 -30.74 -24.35 -3.69
CA PHE A 254 -30.92 -23.36 -4.74
C PHE A 254 -30.24 -23.85 -6.04
N PRO A 255 -30.83 -23.61 -7.23
CA PRO A 255 -30.26 -24.15 -8.47
C PRO A 255 -28.82 -23.69 -8.69
N CYS A 256 -27.92 -24.65 -8.92
CA CYS A 256 -26.48 -24.44 -8.89
C CYS A 256 -26.01 -23.47 -9.97
N THR A 257 -26.48 -23.65 -11.21
CA THR A 257 -26.13 -22.78 -12.35
C THR A 257 -26.60 -21.34 -12.12
N ASP A 258 -27.80 -21.18 -11.58
CA ASP A 258 -28.39 -19.88 -11.25
C ASP A 258 -27.57 -19.17 -10.16
N LEU A 259 -27.21 -19.86 -9.08
CA LEU A 259 -26.36 -19.31 -8.02
C LEU A 259 -24.98 -18.91 -8.53
N LYS A 260 -24.33 -19.79 -9.30
CA LYS A 260 -23.02 -19.53 -9.91
C LYS A 260 -23.07 -18.34 -10.86
N THR A 261 -24.15 -18.18 -11.62
CA THR A 261 -24.33 -17.04 -12.54
C THR A 261 -24.47 -15.73 -11.78
N ILE A 262 -25.32 -15.70 -10.74
CA ILE A 262 -25.48 -14.53 -9.87
C ILE A 262 -24.16 -14.16 -9.21
N ASP A 263 -23.49 -15.15 -8.60
CA ASP A 263 -22.22 -14.93 -7.90
C ASP A 263 -21.13 -14.42 -8.85
N SER A 264 -20.96 -15.06 -10.01
CA SER A 264 -19.96 -14.67 -11.01
C SER A 264 -20.16 -13.23 -11.49
N LEU A 265 -21.41 -12.79 -11.66
CA LEU A 265 -21.70 -11.41 -12.04
C LEU A 265 -21.30 -10.43 -10.93
N TRP A 266 -21.69 -10.70 -9.68
CA TRP A 266 -21.33 -9.87 -8.54
C TRP A 266 -19.81 -9.76 -8.37
N VAL A 267 -19.10 -10.89 -8.40
CA VAL A 267 -17.64 -10.95 -8.29
C VAL A 267 -16.98 -10.19 -9.44
N LYS A 268 -17.42 -10.43 -10.69
CA LYS A 268 -16.82 -9.82 -11.88
C LYS A 268 -16.89 -8.30 -11.89
N TYR A 269 -18.07 -7.75 -11.56
CA TYR A 269 -18.34 -6.31 -11.69
C TYR A 269 -18.00 -5.52 -10.42
N SER A 270 -17.85 -6.18 -9.27
CA SER A 270 -17.34 -5.57 -8.03
C SER A 270 -15.81 -5.65 -7.87
N ASN A 271 -15.10 -6.16 -8.88
CA ASN A 271 -13.66 -6.44 -8.81
C ASN A 271 -13.30 -7.37 -7.63
N GLY A 272 -14.08 -8.44 -7.46
CA GLY A 272 -13.87 -9.45 -6.42
C GLY A 272 -14.30 -9.05 -5.01
N ARG A 273 -14.96 -7.89 -4.85
CA ARG A 273 -15.34 -7.38 -3.52
C ARG A 273 -16.67 -7.91 -3.00
N PHE A 274 -17.61 -8.19 -3.89
CA PHE A 274 -18.98 -8.58 -3.57
C PHE A 274 -19.33 -9.90 -4.26
N GLY A 275 -20.26 -10.65 -3.66
CA GLY A 275 -20.64 -12.00 -4.10
C GLY A 275 -20.91 -12.92 -2.92
N PHE A 276 -21.67 -13.97 -3.16
CA PHE A 276 -21.96 -15.00 -2.17
C PHE A 276 -20.72 -15.85 -1.88
N SER A 277 -19.87 -16.14 -2.87
CA SER A 277 -18.59 -16.86 -2.68
C SER A 277 -17.63 -16.05 -1.80
N VAL A 278 -17.59 -14.73 -2.01
CA VAL A 278 -16.82 -13.79 -1.17
C VAL A 278 -17.35 -13.80 0.26
N GLN A 279 -18.68 -13.74 0.44
CA GLN A 279 -19.31 -13.85 1.76
C GLN A 279 -19.01 -15.19 2.42
N LYS A 280 -19.05 -16.29 1.68
CA LYS A 280 -18.76 -17.64 2.18
C LYS A 280 -17.32 -17.73 2.67
N LYS A 281 -16.36 -17.22 1.89
CA LYS A 281 -14.95 -17.16 2.29
C LYS A 281 -14.78 -16.43 3.64
N ILE A 282 -15.35 -15.24 3.77
CA ILE A 282 -15.28 -14.45 5.01
C ILE A 282 -15.98 -15.17 6.17
N TYR A 283 -17.11 -15.82 5.91
CA TYR A 283 -17.83 -16.59 6.92
C TYR A 283 -16.98 -17.75 7.48
N LEU A 284 -16.28 -18.50 6.60
CA LEU A 284 -15.36 -19.56 7.00
C LEU A 284 -14.16 -19.02 7.79
N GLU A 285 -13.56 -17.91 7.35
CA GLU A 285 -12.48 -17.23 8.08
C GLU A 285 -12.91 -16.76 9.47
N CYS A 286 -14.19 -16.43 9.65
CA CYS A 286 -14.78 -16.08 10.95
C CYS A 286 -15.08 -17.30 11.85
N GLY A 287 -14.70 -18.52 11.44
CA GLY A 287 -14.98 -19.77 12.13
C GLY A 287 -16.36 -20.35 11.83
N GLY A 288 -17.00 -19.91 10.75
CA GLY A 288 -18.29 -20.43 10.29
C GLY A 288 -18.17 -21.87 9.78
N ILE A 289 -19.22 -22.66 9.98
CA ILE A 289 -19.31 -24.04 9.50
C ILE A 289 -20.41 -24.09 8.45
N PRO A 290 -20.15 -24.58 7.22
CA PRO A 290 -21.14 -24.63 6.15
C PRO A 290 -22.04 -25.88 6.28
N ASP A 291 -22.64 -26.07 7.45
CA ASP A 291 -23.49 -27.23 7.80
C ASP A 291 -24.99 -26.91 7.75
N GLY A 292 -25.36 -25.71 7.28
CA GLY A 292 -26.73 -25.22 7.29
C GLY A 292 -27.24 -24.84 8.67
N GLN A 293 -26.40 -24.80 9.70
CA GLN A 293 -26.79 -24.47 11.08
C GLN A 293 -26.29 -23.09 11.51
N TYR A 294 -27.14 -22.39 12.27
CA TYR A 294 -26.82 -21.03 12.70
C TYR A 294 -25.82 -21.00 13.87
N HIS A 295 -24.56 -20.70 13.55
CA HIS A 295 -23.48 -20.51 14.53
C HIS A 295 -23.38 -19.04 14.97
N ARG A 296 -24.01 -18.69 16.10
CA ARG A 296 -24.16 -17.30 16.58
C ARG A 296 -22.85 -16.51 16.65
N GLU A 297 -21.78 -17.10 17.17
CA GLU A 297 -20.51 -16.39 17.36
C GLU A 297 -19.84 -16.09 16.02
N ALA A 298 -19.65 -17.11 15.18
CA ALA A 298 -19.05 -16.98 13.87
C ALA A 298 -19.85 -16.03 12.97
N PHE A 299 -21.19 -16.16 12.96
CA PHE A 299 -22.06 -15.28 12.18
C PHE A 299 -22.03 -13.83 12.70
N GLY A 300 -21.82 -13.65 14.00
CA GLY A 300 -21.59 -12.34 14.58
C GLY A 300 -20.32 -11.66 14.08
N LYS A 301 -19.19 -12.38 14.11
CA LYS A 301 -17.89 -11.90 13.58
C LYS A 301 -17.99 -11.59 12.08
N PHE A 302 -18.65 -12.48 11.33
CA PHE A 302 -18.94 -12.28 9.92
C PHE A 302 -19.74 -10.99 9.68
N GLY A 303 -20.82 -10.77 10.44
CA GLY A 303 -21.63 -9.55 10.37
C GLY A 303 -20.84 -8.28 10.67
N ASP A 304 -19.89 -8.31 11.62
CA ASP A 304 -18.98 -7.17 11.87
C ASP A 304 -18.05 -6.94 10.67
N ARG A 305 -17.49 -8.01 10.08
CA ARG A 305 -16.51 -7.94 8.98
C ARG A 305 -17.11 -7.43 7.68
N VAL A 306 -18.34 -7.84 7.35
CA VAL A 306 -19.05 -7.38 6.15
C VAL A 306 -19.81 -6.08 6.38
N GLY A 307 -19.81 -5.53 7.60
CA GLY A 307 -20.43 -4.24 7.92
C GLY A 307 -21.95 -4.28 8.06
N TRP A 308 -22.53 -5.41 8.46
CA TRP A 308 -23.96 -5.53 8.80
C TRP A 308 -24.22 -5.44 10.29
N ARG A 309 -23.18 -5.29 11.11
CA ARG A 309 -23.30 -5.18 12.56
C ARG A 309 -22.41 -4.07 13.09
N LYS A 310 -22.94 -3.23 13.98
CA LYS A 310 -22.23 -2.14 14.64
C LYS A 310 -22.57 -2.20 16.13
N ASN A 311 -21.56 -2.13 17.00
CA ASN A 311 -21.75 -2.25 18.45
C ASN A 311 -22.51 -3.53 18.88
N LYS A 312 -22.29 -4.65 18.17
CA LYS A 312 -23.01 -5.93 18.35
C LYS A 312 -24.51 -5.90 18.00
N GLU A 313 -25.01 -4.81 17.42
CA GLU A 313 -26.37 -4.67 16.93
C GLU A 313 -26.42 -4.73 15.41
N TRP A 314 -27.40 -5.46 14.86
CA TRP A 314 -27.58 -5.60 13.42
C TRP A 314 -28.12 -4.29 12.83
N VAL A 315 -27.43 -3.78 11.82
CA VAL A 315 -27.78 -2.55 11.12
C VAL A 315 -28.51 -2.89 9.83
N PHE A 316 -29.70 -2.32 9.66
CA PHE A 316 -30.56 -2.56 8.49
C PHE A 316 -30.48 -1.44 7.45
N ASP A 317 -29.79 -0.35 7.77
CA ASP A 317 -29.50 0.74 6.83
C ASP A 317 -28.16 0.44 6.12
N VAL A 318 -28.27 -0.09 4.91
CA VAL A 318 -27.16 -0.70 4.15
C VAL A 318 -26.58 0.33 3.20
N THR A 319 -25.26 0.45 3.15
CA THR A 319 -24.60 1.39 2.26
C THR A 319 -24.26 0.74 0.91
N PHE A 320 -24.91 1.22 -0.15
CA PHE A 320 -24.71 0.71 -1.51
C PHE A 320 -23.63 1.49 -2.27
N ARG A 321 -22.36 1.26 -1.92
CA ARG A 321 -21.19 1.95 -2.53
C ARG A 321 -20.07 0.96 -2.84
N THR A 322 -19.24 1.29 -3.84
CA THR A 322 -18.05 0.51 -4.19
C THR A 322 -17.03 0.45 -3.05
N SER A 323 -17.03 1.45 -2.16
CA SER A 323 -16.17 1.53 -0.98
C SER A 323 -16.66 0.71 0.21
N SER A 324 -17.82 0.04 0.13
CA SER A 324 -18.34 -0.78 1.23
C SER A 324 -17.40 -1.97 1.54
N PRO A 325 -17.45 -2.53 2.77
CA PRO A 325 -16.59 -3.65 3.16
C PRO A 325 -16.69 -4.84 2.21
N GLN A 326 -15.65 -5.66 2.15
CA GLN A 326 -15.68 -6.88 1.35
C GLN A 326 -16.80 -7.80 1.85
N GLY A 327 -17.55 -8.41 0.91
CA GLY A 327 -18.71 -9.25 1.22
C GLY A 327 -19.98 -8.48 1.62
N HIS A 328 -19.97 -7.14 1.65
CA HIS A 328 -21.14 -6.34 2.07
C HIS A 328 -22.39 -6.57 1.21
N LEU A 329 -22.21 -6.92 -0.07
CA LEU A 329 -23.28 -7.18 -1.03
C LEU A 329 -23.07 -8.53 -1.74
N PRO A 330 -24.13 -9.15 -2.28
CA PRO A 330 -25.55 -8.77 -2.14
C PRO A 330 -26.04 -8.97 -0.70
N ILE A 331 -26.96 -8.12 -0.22
CA ILE A 331 -27.53 -8.19 1.13
C ILE A 331 -28.83 -9.01 1.21
N GLU A 332 -29.57 -9.15 0.10
CA GLU A 332 -30.86 -9.88 -0.02
C GLU A 332 -31.96 -9.27 0.87
N PHE A 333 -32.69 -8.29 0.33
CA PHE A 333 -33.74 -7.57 1.05
C PHE A 333 -35.10 -8.24 0.89
N VAL A 334 -35.68 -8.79 1.97
CA VAL A 334 -37.13 -9.01 2.07
C VAL A 334 -37.76 -7.75 2.69
N SER A 335 -38.48 -6.97 1.89
CA SER A 335 -39.08 -5.70 2.33
C SER A 335 -40.56 -5.79 2.65
N ARG A 336 -40.94 -4.94 3.61
CA ARG A 336 -42.30 -4.53 4.02
C ARG A 336 -43.04 -5.60 4.81
N HIS A 337 -43.54 -5.21 5.99
CA HIS A 337 -44.27 -6.03 6.98
C HIS A 337 -43.45 -6.68 8.10
N GLY A 338 -42.44 -5.94 8.60
CA GLY A 338 -42.07 -5.92 10.02
C GLY A 338 -41.83 -7.27 10.71
N PHE A 339 -40.66 -7.87 10.53
CA PHE A 339 -39.99 -8.64 11.58
C PHE A 339 -38.51 -8.80 11.23
N ALA A 340 -37.67 -7.95 11.83
CA ALA A 340 -36.22 -7.90 11.66
C ALA A 340 -35.45 -9.18 12.10
N ARG A 341 -36.16 -10.24 12.53
CA ARG A 341 -35.58 -11.43 13.19
C ARG A 341 -35.12 -12.55 12.25
N ARG A 342 -35.41 -12.50 10.95
CA ARG A 342 -35.19 -13.65 10.04
C ARG A 342 -34.03 -13.49 9.04
N PHE A 343 -33.46 -12.28 8.93
CA PHE A 343 -32.30 -11.93 8.08
C PHE A 343 -31.04 -12.75 8.38
N VAL A 344 -30.84 -13.06 9.66
CA VAL A 344 -29.61 -13.61 10.20
C VAL A 344 -29.52 -15.14 10.01
N GLY A 345 -30.67 -15.81 9.91
CA GLY A 345 -30.73 -17.26 9.75
C GLY A 345 -30.75 -17.73 8.30
N SER A 346 -31.39 -16.98 7.39
CA SER A 346 -31.55 -17.40 5.99
C SER A 346 -30.22 -17.49 5.23
N ARG A 347 -29.29 -16.58 5.54
CA ARG A 347 -27.97 -16.50 4.90
C ARG A 347 -27.10 -17.72 5.14
N VAL A 348 -27.22 -18.37 6.30
CA VAL A 348 -26.41 -19.56 6.56
C VAL A 348 -26.71 -20.66 5.56
N TYR A 349 -27.95 -20.75 5.08
CA TYR A 349 -28.35 -21.75 4.09
C TYR A 349 -27.69 -21.54 2.74
N ILE A 350 -27.66 -20.30 2.23
CA ILE A 350 -26.98 -20.03 0.95
C ILE A 350 -25.46 -20.20 1.07
N LEU A 351 -24.87 -19.79 2.20
CA LEU A 351 -23.42 -19.96 2.44
C LEU A 351 -23.03 -21.42 2.70
N SER A 352 -23.98 -22.27 3.08
CA SER A 352 -23.80 -23.71 3.23
C SER A 352 -24.08 -24.49 1.93
N HIS A 353 -24.46 -23.79 0.85
CA HIS A 353 -24.62 -24.42 -0.45
C HIS A 353 -23.29 -25.01 -0.91
N ARG A 354 -23.31 -26.27 -1.35
CA ARG A 354 -22.10 -27.05 -1.65
C ARG A 354 -21.30 -26.48 -2.82
N ASP A 355 -22.00 -25.97 -3.82
CA ASP A 355 -21.42 -25.46 -5.06
C ASP A 355 -21.07 -23.97 -5.06
N LEU A 356 -21.12 -23.32 -3.89
CA LEU A 356 -20.73 -21.93 -3.70
C LEU A 356 -19.26 -21.78 -3.29
#